data_AF-A0A010ZMX8-F1
#
_entry.id   AF-A0A010ZMX8-F1
#
_cell.length_a   1.000
_cell.length_b   1.000
_cell.length_c   1.000
_cell.angle_alpha   90.00
_cell.angle_beta   90.00
_cell.angle_gamma   90.00
#
_symmetry.space_group_name_H-M   'P 1'
#
loop_
_entity.id
_entity.type
_entity.pdbx_description
1 polymer ?
#
loop_
_entity_poly.entity_id
_entity_poly.type
_entity_poly.pdbx_seq_one_letter_code
_entity_poly.pdbx_strand_id
1 'polypeptide(L)'
;MFRVLAVFCAVAVFRVRAAVGVFQVFRVPEVVGVLRALAVLCRPSVCWVFRVVRLLWVVWALWVARVFPVARVFSVARVFSAPRMLFMACAQSNARRATPATPATPVAPVAPVAPVAPVAPVAPVAPVAPVAPVARVARVARVARGTPAARGDGGSAVVEFALVSVVLLMLLLGVLQVAVYLYVRNIAAACAAEGARFAANADIDVAQGAERAEEILQHGAGSSVAERITCIGRDELGDGGLRLVAVECTGALPVFFAPVGDTLPLRVTAHAVEESRPQ
;
A
#
# COMPACT_ATOMS: atom_id res chain seq x y z
N MET A 1 7.49 -19.15 -41.71
CA MET A 1 7.79 -19.73 -40.37
C MET A 1 7.01 -21.00 -40.03
N PHE A 2 5.74 -21.17 -40.46
CA PHE A 2 4.93 -22.37 -40.19
C PHE A 2 5.42 -23.67 -40.89
N ARG A 3 6.01 -23.58 -42.09
CA ARG A 3 6.52 -24.77 -42.82
C ARG A 3 7.76 -25.40 -42.16
N VAL A 4 8.59 -24.61 -41.47
CA VAL A 4 9.83 -25.11 -40.82
C VAL A 4 9.52 -25.89 -39.53
N LEU A 5 8.47 -25.49 -38.79
CA LEU A 5 8.06 -26.18 -37.56
C LEU A 5 7.42 -27.55 -37.85
N ALA A 6 6.69 -27.68 -38.97
CA ALA A 6 6.08 -28.94 -39.41
C ALA A 6 7.14 -29.99 -39.79
N VAL A 7 8.25 -29.55 -40.41
CA VAL A 7 9.37 -30.43 -40.77
C VAL A 7 10.10 -30.95 -39.54
N PHE A 8 10.34 -30.10 -38.53
CA PHE A 8 10.96 -30.52 -37.27
C PHE A 8 10.09 -31.52 -36.49
N CYS A 9 8.77 -31.34 -36.50
CA CYS A 9 7.83 -32.25 -35.85
C CYS A 9 7.77 -33.61 -36.56
N ALA A 10 7.81 -33.63 -37.90
CA ALA A 10 7.84 -34.86 -38.69
C ALA A 10 9.15 -35.66 -38.50
N VAL A 11 10.30 -35.00 -38.46
CA VAL A 11 11.62 -35.65 -38.26
C VAL A 11 11.74 -36.28 -36.87
N ALA A 12 11.19 -35.65 -35.82
CA ALA A 12 11.18 -36.18 -34.47
C ALA A 12 10.32 -37.46 -34.34
N VAL A 13 9.16 -37.49 -35.01
CA VAL A 13 8.25 -38.64 -35.01
C VAL A 13 8.85 -39.84 -35.77
N PHE A 14 9.61 -39.60 -36.84
CA PHE A 14 10.22 -40.66 -37.64
C PHE A 14 11.36 -41.38 -36.90
N ARG A 15 12.18 -40.65 -36.12
CA ARG A 15 13.23 -41.26 -35.28
C ARG A 15 12.67 -42.14 -34.15
N VAL A 16 11.53 -41.76 -33.57
CA VAL A 16 10.87 -42.56 -32.53
C VAL A 16 10.30 -43.86 -33.12
N ARG A 17 9.77 -43.83 -34.35
CA ARG A 17 9.22 -45.02 -35.01
C ARG A 17 10.29 -46.07 -35.35
N ALA A 18 11.52 -45.64 -35.66
CA ALA A 18 12.66 -46.54 -35.87
C ALA A 18 13.14 -47.21 -34.57
N ALA A 19 13.01 -46.54 -33.42
CA ALA A 19 13.33 -47.11 -32.11
C ALA A 19 12.30 -48.15 -31.63
N VAL A 20 11.05 -48.08 -32.11
CA VAL A 20 9.95 -48.98 -31.73
C VAL A 20 10.04 -50.36 -32.41
N GLY A 21 10.74 -50.48 -33.55
CA GLY A 21 10.89 -51.75 -34.27
C GLY A 21 11.70 -52.81 -33.53
N VAL A 22 12.61 -52.40 -32.63
CA VAL A 22 13.52 -53.29 -31.89
C VAL A 22 12.92 -53.78 -30.56
N PHE A 23 11.84 -53.14 -30.07
CA PHE A 23 11.31 -53.38 -28.72
C PHE A 23 10.09 -54.34 -28.64
N GLN A 24 9.66 -54.94 -29.75
CA GLN A 24 8.47 -55.82 -29.81
C GLN A 24 8.60 -57.19 -29.10
N VAL A 25 9.71 -57.44 -28.38
CA VAL A 25 9.94 -58.71 -27.67
C VAL A 25 9.64 -58.63 -26.17
N PHE A 26 9.57 -57.43 -25.57
CA PHE A 26 9.30 -57.31 -24.14
C PHE A 26 7.89 -56.78 -23.87
N ARG A 27 7.20 -57.52 -23.00
CA ARG A 27 5.84 -57.33 -22.50
C ARG A 27 5.72 -55.97 -21.80
N VAL A 28 5.20 -54.93 -22.47
CA VAL A 28 5.00 -53.61 -21.84
C VAL A 28 3.62 -53.00 -22.10
N PRO A 29 2.60 -53.34 -21.29
CA PRO A 29 1.32 -52.64 -21.31
C PRO A 29 1.40 -51.19 -20.77
N GLU A 30 2.41 -50.84 -19.96
CA GLU A 30 2.59 -49.48 -19.43
C GLU A 30 3.03 -48.46 -20.49
N VAL A 31 3.84 -48.87 -21.47
CA VAL A 31 4.38 -47.98 -22.52
C VAL A 31 3.29 -47.58 -23.50
N VAL A 32 2.28 -48.42 -23.73
CA VAL A 32 1.11 -48.08 -24.55
C VAL A 32 0.24 -47.01 -23.88
N GLY A 33 0.15 -47.02 -22.54
CA GLY A 33 -0.54 -45.98 -21.77
C GLY A 33 0.14 -44.62 -21.89
N VAL A 34 1.47 -44.59 -21.77
CA VAL A 34 2.28 -43.37 -21.91
C VAL A 34 2.24 -42.83 -23.35
N LEU A 35 2.27 -43.69 -24.37
CA LEU A 35 2.09 -43.26 -25.77
C LEU A 35 0.70 -42.69 -26.05
N ARG A 36 -0.37 -43.25 -25.47
CA ARG A 36 -1.72 -42.70 -25.59
C ARG A 36 -1.86 -41.34 -24.88
N ALA A 37 -1.23 -41.17 -23.72
CA ALA A 37 -1.21 -39.89 -23.00
C ALA A 37 -0.43 -38.80 -23.77
N LEU A 38 0.72 -39.15 -24.36
CA LEU A 38 1.49 -38.25 -25.23
C LEU A 38 0.73 -37.88 -26.51
N ALA A 39 -0.05 -38.79 -27.09
CA ALA A 39 -0.90 -38.51 -28.25
C ALA A 39 -2.04 -37.52 -27.94
N VAL A 40 -2.55 -37.50 -26.70
CA VAL A 40 -3.56 -36.52 -26.25
C VAL A 40 -2.95 -35.13 -26.08
N LEU A 41 -1.72 -35.02 -25.58
CA LEU A 41 -0.99 -33.74 -25.52
C LEU A 41 -0.64 -33.20 -26.92
N CYS A 42 -0.41 -34.08 -27.90
CA CYS A 42 -0.13 -33.68 -29.29
C CYS A 42 -1.38 -33.28 -30.10
N ARG A 43 -2.56 -33.26 -29.48
CA ARG A 43 -3.78 -32.75 -30.13
C ARG A 43 -3.62 -31.24 -30.33
N PRO A 44 -3.75 -30.70 -31.56
CA PRO A 44 -3.48 -29.29 -31.84
C PRO A 44 -4.28 -28.33 -30.96
N SER A 45 -5.49 -28.75 -30.55
CA SER A 45 -6.35 -28.03 -29.62
C SER A 45 -5.75 -27.85 -28.22
N VAL A 46 -5.03 -28.85 -27.68
CA VAL A 46 -4.46 -28.80 -26.32
C VAL A 46 -3.21 -27.93 -26.30
N CYS A 47 -2.33 -28.06 -27.30
CA CYS A 47 -1.19 -27.15 -27.48
C CYS A 47 -1.61 -25.69 -27.68
N TRP A 48 -2.74 -25.45 -28.33
CA TRP A 48 -3.31 -24.10 -28.50
C TRP A 48 -3.77 -23.51 -27.16
N VAL A 49 -4.46 -24.28 -26.33
CA VAL A 49 -4.90 -23.84 -25.00
C VAL A 49 -3.70 -23.50 -24.10
N PHE A 50 -2.66 -24.34 -24.04
CA PHE A 50 -1.46 -24.03 -23.25
C PHE A 50 -0.76 -22.76 -23.74
N ARG A 51 -0.71 -22.55 -25.06
CA ARG A 51 -0.10 -21.34 -25.64
C ARG A 51 -0.91 -20.08 -25.32
N VAL A 52 -2.24 -20.16 -25.38
CA VAL A 52 -3.14 -19.05 -25.04
C VAL A 52 -3.07 -18.74 -23.55
N VAL A 53 -3.15 -19.74 -22.68
CA VAL A 53 -3.03 -19.58 -21.22
C VAL A 53 -1.69 -18.94 -20.86
N ARG A 54 -0.58 -19.40 -21.48
CA ARG A 54 0.74 -18.81 -21.27
C ARG A 54 0.83 -17.38 -21.78
N LEU A 55 0.23 -17.07 -22.94
CA LEU A 55 0.18 -15.70 -23.46
C LEU A 55 -0.60 -14.78 -22.53
N LEU A 56 -1.74 -15.26 -22.04
CA LEU A 56 -2.62 -14.51 -21.15
C LEU A 56 -1.95 -14.26 -19.79
N TRP A 57 -1.21 -15.25 -19.28
CA TRP A 57 -0.35 -15.10 -18.09
C TRP A 57 0.77 -14.08 -18.30
N VAL A 58 1.44 -14.08 -19.45
CA VAL A 58 2.52 -13.14 -19.76
C VAL A 58 1.99 -11.71 -19.96
N VAL A 59 0.87 -11.55 -20.66
CA VAL A 59 0.22 -10.25 -20.84
C VAL A 59 -0.26 -9.70 -19.50
N TRP A 60 -0.85 -10.54 -18.65
CA TRP A 60 -1.25 -10.17 -17.30
C TRP A 60 -0.04 -9.79 -16.44
N ALA A 61 1.05 -10.57 -16.46
CA ALA A 61 2.28 -10.25 -15.73
C ALA A 61 2.94 -8.95 -16.21
N LEU A 62 2.95 -8.68 -17.53
CA LEU A 62 3.44 -7.43 -18.11
C LEU A 62 2.56 -6.24 -17.71
N TRP A 63 1.24 -6.44 -17.64
CA TRP A 63 0.31 -5.41 -17.18
C TRP A 63 0.49 -5.11 -15.68
N VAL A 64 0.60 -6.15 -14.85
CA VAL A 64 0.89 -6.01 -13.40
C VAL A 64 2.24 -5.32 -13.17
N ALA A 65 3.29 -5.69 -13.92
CA ALA A 65 4.60 -5.06 -13.83
C ALA A 65 4.60 -3.58 -14.30
N ARG A 66 3.70 -3.22 -15.22
CA ARG A 66 3.53 -1.84 -15.69
C ARG A 66 2.75 -0.97 -14.69
N VAL A 67 1.76 -1.55 -14.01
CA VAL A 67 0.91 -0.86 -13.02
C VAL A 67 1.62 -0.74 -11.67
N PHE A 68 2.39 -1.76 -11.27
CA PHE A 68 3.22 -1.76 -10.07
C PHE A 68 4.70 -1.64 -10.45
N PRO A 69 5.22 -0.44 -10.73
CA PRO A 69 6.66 -0.27 -10.84
C PRO A 69 7.29 -0.59 -9.48
N VAL A 70 7.81 -1.81 -9.33
CA VAL A 70 8.61 -2.28 -8.18
C VAL A 70 9.81 -1.36 -7.92
N ALA A 71 10.16 -0.51 -8.90
CA ALA A 71 11.11 0.59 -8.74
C ALA A 71 10.71 1.63 -7.66
N ARG A 72 9.44 1.77 -7.27
CA ARG A 72 9.01 2.70 -6.21
C ARG A 72 9.00 2.10 -4.81
N VAL A 73 8.87 0.78 -4.66
CA VAL A 73 8.86 0.11 -3.35
C VAL A 73 10.28 -0.03 -2.78
N PHE A 74 11.30 -0.19 -3.64
CA PHE A 74 12.71 -0.15 -3.20
C PHE A 74 13.21 1.26 -2.81
N SER A 75 12.41 2.31 -3.01
CA SER A 75 12.76 3.66 -2.54
C SER A 75 12.60 3.82 -1.02
N VAL A 76 11.76 2.99 -0.37
CA VAL A 76 11.65 2.94 1.09
C VAL A 76 12.82 2.16 1.70
N ALA A 77 13.37 1.15 1.00
CA ALA A 77 14.57 0.43 1.45
C ALA A 77 15.84 1.31 1.42
N ARG A 78 15.90 2.32 0.54
CA ARG A 78 16.99 3.31 0.50
C ARG A 78 16.95 4.36 1.62
N VAL A 79 15.82 4.50 2.33
CA VAL A 79 15.74 5.31 3.56
C VAL A 79 16.42 4.59 4.73
N PHE A 80 16.51 3.25 4.70
CA PHE A 80 17.16 2.46 5.75
C PHE A 80 18.65 2.12 5.48
N SER A 81 19.17 2.32 4.26
CA SER A 81 20.60 2.13 4.00
C SER A 81 21.39 3.44 4.21
N ALA A 82 21.95 3.57 5.41
CA ALA A 82 22.90 4.60 5.82
C ALA A 82 24.05 4.76 4.80
N PRO A 83 24.33 6.01 4.36
CA PRO A 83 25.47 6.72 4.92
C PRO A 83 25.24 8.22 5.21
N ARG A 84 24.00 8.72 5.22
CA ARG A 84 23.72 10.18 5.43
C ARG A 84 23.76 10.66 6.89
N MET A 85 23.84 9.77 7.89
CA MET A 85 23.94 10.17 9.30
C MET A 85 25.24 10.91 9.64
N LEU A 86 26.32 10.69 8.89
CA LEU A 86 27.61 11.36 9.12
C LEU A 86 27.65 12.81 8.63
N PHE A 87 26.79 13.19 7.67
CA PHE A 87 26.74 14.57 7.17
C PHE A 87 25.86 15.50 8.02
N MET A 88 24.82 14.95 8.67
CA MET A 88 23.91 15.74 9.50
C MET A 88 24.56 16.19 10.82
N ALA A 89 25.51 15.41 11.35
CA ALA A 89 26.31 15.80 12.51
C ALA A 89 27.20 17.04 12.26
N CYS A 90 27.60 17.30 11.01
CA CYS A 90 28.42 18.46 10.65
C CYS A 90 27.58 19.74 10.40
N ALA A 91 26.31 19.61 10.02
CA ALA A 91 25.41 20.77 9.88
C ALA A 91 24.93 21.31 11.24
N GLN A 92 24.70 20.42 12.22
CA GLN A 92 24.27 20.83 13.56
C GLN A 92 25.38 21.53 14.37
N SER A 93 26.67 21.33 14.03
CA SER A 93 27.78 21.99 14.73
C SER A 93 27.88 23.48 14.41
N ASN A 94 27.48 23.90 13.20
CA ASN A 94 27.55 25.30 12.77
C ASN A 94 26.38 26.14 13.32
N ALA A 95 25.23 25.51 13.60
CA ALA A 95 24.06 26.17 14.20
C ALA A 95 24.25 26.54 15.69
N ARG A 96 25.29 26.02 16.36
CA ARG A 96 25.59 26.33 17.78
C ARG A 96 26.34 27.66 17.98
N ARG A 97 26.66 28.40 16.92
CA ARG A 97 27.34 29.71 17.00
C ARG A 97 26.42 30.92 16.85
N ALA A 98 25.10 30.73 16.76
CA ALA A 98 24.16 31.83 16.82
C ALA A 98 23.96 32.29 18.29
N THR A 99 24.02 33.60 18.49
CA THR A 99 23.98 34.34 19.75
C THR A 99 22.72 34.09 20.59
N PRO A 100 22.79 34.28 21.92
CA PRO A 100 21.68 33.96 22.82
C PRO A 100 20.53 34.96 22.65
N ALA A 101 19.36 34.46 22.23
CA ALA A 101 18.11 35.19 22.35
C ALA A 101 17.71 35.29 23.83
N THR A 102 17.21 36.44 24.23
CA THR A 102 16.72 36.74 25.58
C THR A 102 15.61 35.77 26.00
N PRO A 103 15.58 35.35 27.28
CA PRO A 103 14.61 34.36 27.76
C PRO A 103 13.20 34.96 27.77
N ALA A 104 12.28 34.30 27.06
CA ALA A 104 10.85 34.56 27.18
C ALA A 104 10.41 34.30 28.63
N THR A 105 9.59 35.19 29.17
CA THR A 105 9.01 35.08 30.51
C THR A 105 8.27 33.75 30.68
N PRO A 106 8.41 33.06 31.83
CA PRO A 106 7.83 31.75 32.04
C PRO A 106 6.31 31.81 31.97
N VAL A 107 5.72 31.02 31.06
CA VAL A 107 4.29 30.74 31.06
C VAL A 107 3.94 30.09 32.40
N ALA A 108 2.97 30.66 33.11
CA ALA A 108 2.51 30.14 34.39
C ALA A 108 2.09 28.67 34.26
N PRO A 109 2.47 27.80 35.21
CA PRO A 109 2.21 26.37 35.12
C PRO A 109 0.70 26.12 35.09
N VAL A 110 0.25 25.44 34.02
CA VAL A 110 -1.10 24.88 33.95
C VAL A 110 -1.27 23.93 35.14
N ALA A 111 -2.33 24.14 35.93
CA ALA A 111 -2.62 23.32 37.09
C ALA A 111 -2.70 21.83 36.68
N PRO A 112 -2.08 20.92 37.46
CA PRO A 112 -2.08 19.50 37.13
C PRO A 112 -3.51 18.97 37.06
N VAL A 113 -3.84 18.35 35.94
CA VAL A 113 -5.09 17.59 35.77
C VAL A 113 -5.12 16.52 36.87
N ALA A 114 -6.19 16.51 37.66
CA ALA A 114 -6.37 15.55 38.73
C ALA A 114 -6.24 14.11 38.17
N PRO A 115 -5.50 13.23 38.85
CA PRO A 115 -5.31 11.85 38.39
C PRO A 115 -6.67 11.16 38.29
N VAL A 116 -6.94 10.57 37.12
CA VAL A 116 -8.10 9.72 36.90
C VAL A 116 -8.06 8.58 37.92
N ALA A 117 -9.14 8.43 38.69
CA ALA A 117 -9.23 7.38 39.70
C ALA A 117 -8.98 6.00 39.05
N PRO A 118 -8.19 5.12 39.69
CA PRO A 118 -7.89 3.81 39.15
C PRO A 118 -9.18 3.03 38.94
N VAL A 119 -9.33 2.48 37.73
CA VAL A 119 -10.44 1.59 37.38
C VAL A 119 -10.41 0.39 38.35
N ALA A 120 -11.53 0.14 39.01
CA ALA A 120 -11.65 -0.97 39.95
C ALA A 120 -11.32 -2.30 39.23
N PRO A 121 -10.56 -3.20 39.88
CA PRO A 121 -10.20 -4.48 39.28
C PRO A 121 -11.44 -5.29 38.94
N VAL A 122 -11.48 -5.79 37.70
CA VAL A 122 -12.53 -6.70 37.23
C VAL A 122 -12.52 -7.95 38.12
N ALA A 123 -13.68 -8.26 38.70
CA ALA A 123 -13.83 -9.45 39.53
C ALA A 123 -13.46 -10.72 38.74
N PRO A 124 -12.76 -11.68 39.36
CA PRO A 124 -12.36 -12.90 38.69
C PRO A 124 -13.59 -13.68 38.21
N VAL A 125 -13.54 -14.09 36.94
CA VAL A 125 -14.57 -14.95 36.33
C VAL A 125 -14.60 -16.27 37.10
N ALA A 126 -15.79 -16.66 37.56
CA ALA A 126 -15.99 -17.91 38.28
C ALA A 126 -15.55 -19.10 37.39
N PRO A 127 -14.92 -20.13 37.97
CA PRO A 127 -14.47 -21.29 37.22
C PRO A 127 -15.66 -22.00 36.56
N VAL A 128 -15.53 -22.27 35.26
CA VAL A 128 -16.51 -23.04 34.50
C VAL A 128 -16.58 -24.45 35.08
N ALA A 129 -17.79 -24.90 35.41
CA ALA A 129 -18.01 -26.24 35.93
C ALA A 129 -17.51 -27.30 34.93
N PRO A 130 -16.90 -28.41 35.41
CA PRO A 130 -16.39 -29.46 34.54
C PRO A 130 -17.53 -30.08 33.72
N VAL A 131 -17.32 -30.15 32.40
CA VAL A 131 -18.24 -30.82 31.48
C VAL A 131 -18.28 -32.31 31.83
N ALA A 132 -19.47 -32.84 32.07
CA ALA A 132 -19.68 -34.25 32.39
C ALA A 132 -19.14 -35.14 31.24
N PRO A 133 -18.52 -36.29 31.56
CA PRO A 133 -17.98 -37.19 30.55
C PRO A 133 -19.11 -37.79 29.69
N VAL A 134 -19.01 -37.60 28.38
CA VAL A 134 -19.91 -38.23 27.40
C VAL A 134 -19.78 -39.74 27.54
N ALA A 135 -20.87 -40.39 27.95
CA ALA A 135 -20.94 -41.84 28.07
C ALA A 135 -20.53 -42.48 26.73
N ARG A 136 -19.65 -43.49 26.83
CA ARG A 136 -19.14 -44.26 25.69
C ARG A 136 -20.32 -44.79 24.87
N VAL A 137 -20.48 -44.32 23.64
CA VAL A 137 -21.32 -44.98 22.64
C VAL A 137 -20.60 -46.28 22.27
N ALA A 138 -21.01 -47.36 22.92
CA ALA A 138 -20.60 -48.70 22.57
C ALA A 138 -21.09 -49.04 21.16
N ARG A 139 -20.15 -49.44 20.30
CA ARG A 139 -20.30 -50.30 19.12
C ARG A 139 -21.50 -49.99 18.20
N VAL A 140 -21.23 -49.20 17.17
CA VAL A 140 -21.81 -49.45 15.84
C VAL A 140 -20.66 -49.79 14.88
N ALA A 141 -20.14 -51.01 15.03
CA ALA A 141 -19.36 -51.66 13.98
C ALA A 141 -20.32 -52.45 13.09
N ARG A 142 -20.99 -51.77 12.15
CA ARG A 142 -21.40 -52.27 10.82
C ARG A 142 -22.35 -51.29 10.12
N VAL A 143 -21.79 -50.27 9.48
CA VAL A 143 -22.26 -49.80 8.17
C VAL A 143 -21.04 -49.37 7.37
N ALA A 144 -20.27 -50.35 6.91
CA ALA A 144 -19.56 -50.21 5.64
C ALA A 144 -20.60 -50.45 4.53
N ARG A 145 -21.39 -49.43 4.20
CA ARG A 145 -22.12 -49.34 2.93
C ARG A 145 -21.73 -48.01 2.32
N GLY A 146 -21.11 -48.09 1.15
CA GLY A 146 -20.42 -46.98 0.51
C GLY A 146 -21.30 -45.74 0.37
N THR A 147 -20.79 -44.62 0.85
CA THR A 147 -21.08 -43.33 0.24
C THR A 147 -20.13 -43.14 -0.94
N PRO A 148 -20.63 -43.04 -2.17
CA PRO A 148 -19.81 -42.71 -3.32
C PRO A 148 -19.37 -41.25 -3.21
N ALA A 149 -18.04 -41.05 -3.21
CA ALA A 149 -17.30 -39.81 -3.45
C ALA A 149 -17.73 -38.57 -2.65
N ALA A 150 -16.85 -38.16 -1.72
CA ALA A 150 -16.73 -36.78 -1.26
C ALA A 150 -16.72 -35.83 -2.48
N ARG A 151 -17.89 -35.27 -2.80
CA ARG A 151 -18.05 -34.27 -3.85
C ARG A 151 -17.65 -32.91 -3.26
N GLY A 152 -16.62 -32.29 -3.83
CA GLY A 152 -16.55 -30.84 -4.04
C GLY A 152 -16.20 -29.87 -2.89
N ASP A 153 -16.32 -30.22 -1.60
CA ASP A 153 -16.21 -29.20 -0.52
C ASP A 153 -14.81 -28.58 -0.33
N GLY A 154 -13.74 -29.22 -0.80
CA GLY A 154 -12.39 -28.65 -0.74
C GLY A 154 -12.22 -27.38 -1.60
N GLY A 155 -13.10 -27.15 -2.58
CA GLY A 155 -13.07 -25.95 -3.41
C GLY A 155 -13.67 -24.71 -2.73
N SER A 156 -14.65 -24.89 -1.83
CA SER A 156 -15.35 -23.77 -1.19
C SER A 156 -14.43 -23.00 -0.25
N ALA A 157 -13.57 -23.69 0.50
CA ALA A 157 -12.63 -23.05 1.42
C ALA A 157 -11.64 -22.12 0.70
N VAL A 158 -11.20 -22.48 -0.52
CA VAL A 158 -10.30 -21.64 -1.32
C VAL A 158 -11.03 -20.41 -1.86
N VAL A 159 -12.28 -20.58 -2.30
CA VAL A 159 -13.11 -19.47 -2.81
C VAL A 159 -13.45 -18.49 -1.68
N GLU A 160 -13.79 -18.99 -0.50
CA GLU A 160 -14.05 -18.17 0.69
C GLU A 160 -12.80 -17.40 1.11
N PHE A 161 -11.64 -18.06 1.20
CA PHE A 161 -10.39 -17.38 1.50
C PHE A 161 -10.01 -16.34 0.44
N ALA A 162 -10.22 -16.63 -0.84
CA ALA A 162 -9.96 -15.70 -1.93
C ALA A 162 -10.88 -14.46 -1.85
N LEU A 163 -12.19 -14.66 -1.63
CA LEU A 163 -13.15 -13.56 -1.46
C LEU A 163 -12.82 -12.70 -0.24
N VAL A 164 -12.56 -13.34 0.91
CA VAL A 164 -12.20 -12.63 2.15
C VAL A 164 -10.90 -11.87 1.98
N SER A 165 -9.87 -12.49 1.38
CA SER A 165 -8.57 -11.85 1.16
C SER A 165 -8.67 -10.64 0.23
N VAL A 166 -9.47 -10.70 -0.84
CA VAL A 166 -9.68 -9.56 -1.75
C VAL A 166 -10.39 -8.41 -1.02
N VAL A 167 -11.44 -8.70 -0.25
CA VAL A 167 -12.16 -7.68 0.52
C VAL A 167 -11.26 -7.07 1.60
N LEU A 168 -10.52 -7.89 2.33
CA LEU A 168 -9.61 -7.43 3.39
C LEU A 168 -8.46 -6.60 2.82
N LEU A 169 -7.92 -6.99 1.66
CA LEU A 169 -6.88 -6.23 0.95
C LEU A 169 -7.42 -4.88 0.46
N MET A 170 -8.60 -4.84 -0.16
CA MET A 170 -9.21 -3.56 -0.58
C MET A 170 -9.46 -2.64 0.62
N LEU A 171 -9.92 -3.19 1.75
CA LEU A 171 -10.13 -2.43 2.98
C LEU A 171 -8.80 -1.90 3.54
N LEU A 172 -7.76 -2.74 3.61
CA LEU A 172 -6.43 -2.34 4.07
C LEU A 172 -5.86 -1.21 3.21
N LEU A 173 -5.93 -1.35 1.88
CA LEU A 173 -5.46 -0.34 0.94
C LEU A 173 -6.29 0.94 1.03
N GLY A 174 -7.61 0.82 1.25
CA GLY A 174 -8.49 1.96 1.49
C GLY A 174 -8.12 2.75 2.75
N VAL A 175 -7.86 2.06 3.87
CA VAL A 175 -7.41 2.71 5.12
C VAL A 175 -6.04 3.35 4.94
N LEU A 176 -5.10 2.67 4.28
CA LEU A 176 -3.78 3.23 3.97
C LEU A 176 -3.88 4.48 3.09
N GLN A 177 -4.76 4.46 2.08
CA GLN A 177 -5.02 5.63 1.21
C GLN A 177 -5.54 6.82 2.01
N VAL A 178 -6.49 6.60 2.92
CA VAL A 178 -7.02 7.65 3.81
C VAL A 178 -5.93 8.18 4.75
N ALA A 179 -5.12 7.29 5.32
CA ALA A 179 -4.01 7.67 6.20
C ALA A 179 -2.99 8.56 5.46
N VAL A 180 -2.61 8.21 4.23
CA VAL A 180 -1.70 9.01 3.40
C VAL A 180 -2.33 10.37 3.05
N TYR A 181 -3.61 10.42 2.71
CA TYR A 181 -4.30 11.69 2.46
C TYR A 181 -4.28 12.61 3.69
N LEU A 182 -4.61 12.07 4.87
CA LEU A 182 -4.59 12.83 6.12
C LEU A 182 -3.18 13.27 6.51
N TYR A 183 -2.16 12.42 6.27
CA TYR A 183 -0.77 12.78 6.47
C TYR A 183 -0.37 14.00 5.64
N VAL A 184 -0.65 14.00 4.34
CA VAL A 184 -0.33 15.14 3.46
C VAL A 184 -1.14 16.37 3.86
N ARG A 185 -2.43 16.21 4.20
CA ARG A 185 -3.27 17.32 4.65
C ARG A 185 -2.74 17.98 5.93
N ASN A 186 -2.27 17.18 6.89
CA ASN A 186 -1.69 17.68 8.13
C ASN A 186 -0.36 18.40 7.90
N ILE A 187 0.50 17.90 7.00
CA ILE A 187 1.73 18.58 6.63
C ILE A 187 1.41 19.91 5.94
N ALA A 188 0.51 19.92 4.95
CA ALA A 188 0.11 21.14 4.25
C ALA A 188 -0.49 22.17 5.22
N ALA A 189 -1.27 21.74 6.20
CA ALA A 189 -1.79 22.62 7.26
C ALA A 189 -0.68 23.24 8.11
N ALA A 190 0.32 22.44 8.50
CA ALA A 190 1.46 22.94 9.25
C ALA A 190 2.29 23.94 8.43
N CYS A 191 2.55 23.64 7.14
CA CYS A 191 3.26 24.55 6.24
C CYS A 191 2.51 25.86 6.02
N ALA A 192 1.19 25.81 5.81
CA ALA A 192 0.36 27.00 5.65
C ALA A 192 0.35 27.87 6.93
N ALA A 193 0.28 27.25 8.11
CA ALA A 193 0.33 27.97 9.38
C ALA A 193 1.69 28.67 9.60
N GLU A 194 2.79 28.01 9.24
CA GLU A 194 4.13 28.60 9.31
C GLU A 194 4.29 29.76 8.32
N GLY A 195 3.80 29.59 7.08
CA GLY A 195 3.79 30.66 6.07
C GLY A 195 2.93 31.86 6.46
N ALA A 196 1.77 31.63 7.06
CA ALA A 196 0.91 32.70 7.57
C ALA A 196 1.58 33.48 8.70
N ARG A 197 2.24 32.78 9.64
CA ARG A 197 3.03 33.43 10.70
C ARG A 197 4.22 34.22 10.15
N PHE A 198 4.86 33.72 9.10
CA PHE A 198 5.95 34.43 8.45
C PHE A 198 5.47 35.72 7.77
N ALA A 199 4.34 35.67 7.06
CA ALA A 199 3.77 36.86 6.40
C ALA A 199 3.05 37.83 7.34
N ALA A 200 2.72 37.42 8.58
CA ALA A 200 2.16 38.31 9.58
C ALA A 200 3.16 39.38 10.09
N ASN A 201 4.44 39.29 9.73
CA ASN A 201 5.43 40.31 10.05
C ASN A 201 5.22 41.57 9.18
N ALA A 202 5.22 42.75 9.80
CA ALA A 202 4.82 44.01 9.17
C ALA A 202 5.59 44.44 7.90
N ASP A 203 6.78 43.88 7.66
CA ASP A 203 7.65 44.23 6.53
C ASP A 203 7.66 43.16 5.41
N ILE A 204 6.84 42.12 5.53
CA ILE A 204 6.81 40.98 4.62
C ILE A 204 5.54 41.02 3.78
N ASP A 205 5.68 40.84 2.47
CA ASP A 205 4.54 40.76 1.58
C ASP A 205 3.83 39.40 1.72
N VAL A 206 2.50 39.38 1.60
CA VAL A 206 1.71 38.14 1.74
C VAL A 206 2.09 37.05 0.74
N ALA A 207 2.58 37.42 -0.45
CA ALA A 207 3.06 36.43 -1.43
C ALA A 207 4.32 35.72 -0.93
N GLN A 208 5.20 36.41 -0.19
CA GLN A 208 6.41 35.82 0.38
C GLN A 208 6.08 34.77 1.46
N GLY A 209 4.93 34.91 2.16
CA GLY A 209 4.41 33.88 3.05
C GLY A 209 4.03 32.59 2.35
N ALA A 210 3.43 32.69 1.15
CA ALA A 210 3.07 31.55 0.34
C ALA A 210 4.31 30.85 -0.23
N GLU A 211 5.28 31.61 -0.75
CA GLU A 211 6.57 31.06 -1.21
C GLU A 211 7.29 30.30 -0.08
N ARG A 212 7.27 30.87 1.13
CA ARG A 212 7.85 30.22 2.31
C ARG A 212 7.12 28.92 2.69
N ALA A 213 5.78 28.90 2.61
CA ALA A 213 5.01 27.69 2.84
C ALA A 213 5.35 26.59 1.83
N GLU A 214 5.50 26.93 0.55
CA GLU A 214 5.89 26.00 -0.50
C GLU A 214 7.31 25.46 -0.30
N GLU A 215 8.26 26.30 0.09
CA GLU A 215 9.62 25.89 0.40
C GLU A 215 9.67 24.85 1.53
N ILE A 216 8.92 25.08 2.62
CA ILE A 216 8.83 24.14 3.74
C ILE A 216 8.13 22.84 3.28
N LEU A 217 7.09 22.96 2.47
CA LEU A 217 6.34 21.82 1.94
C LEU A 217 7.22 20.89 1.09
N GLN A 218 8.12 21.45 0.28
CA GLN A 218 9.09 20.67 -0.51
C GLN A 218 9.97 19.79 0.38
N HIS A 219 10.36 20.28 1.56
CA HIS A 219 11.18 19.55 2.52
C HIS A 219 10.36 18.53 3.34
N GLY A 220 9.10 18.84 3.69
CA GLY A 220 8.25 17.99 4.52
C GLY A 220 7.52 16.87 3.78
N ALA A 221 6.94 17.17 2.61
CA ALA A 221 6.13 16.22 1.83
C ALA A 221 6.90 15.61 0.64
N GLY A 222 8.04 16.20 0.27
CA GLY A 222 8.85 15.79 -0.88
C GLY A 222 8.41 16.47 -2.18
N SER A 223 9.35 16.57 -3.14
CA SER A 223 9.17 17.33 -4.39
C SER A 223 7.95 16.90 -5.21
N SER A 224 7.67 15.60 -5.30
CA SER A 224 6.54 15.09 -6.10
C SER A 224 5.16 15.44 -5.53
N VAL A 225 5.08 15.74 -4.23
CA VAL A 225 3.83 16.18 -3.58
C VAL A 225 3.72 17.69 -3.66
N ALA A 226 4.83 18.40 -3.42
CA ALA A 226 4.90 19.85 -3.52
C ALA A 226 4.53 20.37 -4.92
N GLU A 227 4.97 19.70 -6.00
CA GLU A 227 4.62 20.10 -7.38
C GLU A 227 3.11 20.02 -7.68
N ARG A 228 2.33 19.32 -6.86
CA ARG A 228 0.87 19.19 -7.01
C ARG A 228 0.06 20.10 -6.09
N ILE A 229 0.72 20.89 -5.26
CA ILE A 229 0.10 21.75 -4.25
C ILE A 229 0.60 23.16 -4.49
N THR A 230 -0.32 24.11 -4.67
CA THR A 230 -0.05 25.53 -4.83
C THR A 230 -0.54 26.27 -3.61
N CYS A 231 0.25 27.19 -3.07
CA CYS A 231 -0.13 28.03 -1.95
C CYS A 231 -0.26 29.49 -2.38
N ILE A 232 -1.25 30.19 -1.85
CA ILE A 232 -1.54 31.60 -2.16
C ILE A 232 -1.78 32.34 -0.84
N GLY A 233 -1.08 33.46 -0.66
CA GLY A 233 -1.28 34.38 0.46
C GLY A 233 -2.36 35.41 0.14
N ARG A 234 -3.19 35.75 1.12
CA ARG A 234 -4.23 36.79 1.02
C ARG A 234 -4.26 37.60 2.31
N ASP A 235 -4.40 38.91 2.17
CA ASP A 235 -4.80 39.78 3.28
C ASP A 235 -6.32 39.78 3.43
N GLU A 236 -6.78 39.52 4.64
CA GLU A 236 -8.18 39.55 5.03
C GLU A 236 -8.37 40.52 6.20
N LEU A 237 -9.42 41.34 6.14
CA LEU A 237 -9.88 42.08 7.32
C LEU A 237 -10.83 41.18 8.11
N GLY A 238 -10.44 40.83 9.33
CA GLY A 238 -11.31 40.07 10.22
C GLY A 238 -12.41 40.94 10.81
N ASP A 239 -13.48 40.29 11.29
CA ASP A 239 -14.65 40.93 11.89
C ASP A 239 -14.32 41.86 13.06
N GLY A 240 -13.14 41.72 13.67
CA GLY A 240 -12.64 42.57 14.77
C GLY A 240 -11.82 43.79 14.34
N GLY A 241 -11.74 44.11 13.04
CA GLY A 241 -10.88 45.20 12.52
C GLY A 241 -9.37 44.88 12.57
N LEU A 242 -9.02 43.66 12.97
CA LEU A 242 -7.66 43.13 12.93
C LEU A 242 -7.33 42.73 11.50
N ARG A 243 -6.13 43.08 11.04
CA ARG A 243 -5.60 42.56 9.78
C ARG A 243 -5.14 41.13 9.99
N LEU A 244 -5.65 40.22 9.18
CA LEU A 244 -5.27 38.82 9.18
C LEU A 244 -4.61 38.48 7.85
N VAL A 245 -3.53 37.73 7.95
CA VAL A 245 -2.90 37.11 6.80
C VAL A 245 -3.39 35.67 6.72
N ALA A 246 -3.99 35.30 5.59
CA ALA A 246 -4.44 33.97 5.28
C ALA A 246 -3.50 33.33 4.24
N VAL A 247 -3.02 32.12 4.49
CA VAL A 247 -2.32 31.30 3.49
C VAL A 247 -3.20 30.11 3.14
N GLU A 248 -3.56 30.01 1.87
CA GLU A 248 -4.42 28.98 1.32
C GLU A 248 -3.59 28.06 0.41
N CYS A 249 -3.53 26.77 0.75
CA CYS A 249 -2.89 25.75 -0.07
C CYS A 249 -3.94 24.82 -0.70
N THR A 250 -3.89 24.69 -2.02
CA THR A 250 -4.80 23.86 -2.82
C THR A 250 -4.02 22.84 -3.64
N GLY A 251 -4.56 21.64 -3.82
CA GLY A 251 -3.91 20.61 -4.63
C GLY A 251 -4.80 19.43 -4.96
N ALA A 252 -4.29 18.54 -5.80
CA ALA A 252 -4.99 17.34 -6.26
C ALA A 252 -4.11 16.10 -6.06
N LEU A 253 -4.49 15.23 -5.12
CA LEU A 253 -3.73 14.02 -4.79
C LEU A 253 -4.23 12.83 -5.60
N PRO A 254 -3.33 12.07 -6.27
CA PRO A 254 -3.74 10.87 -6.99
C PRO A 254 -4.19 9.79 -6.01
N VAL A 255 -5.29 9.13 -6.32
CA VAL A 255 -5.68 7.89 -5.65
C VAL A 255 -4.93 6.72 -6.25
N PHE A 256 -4.21 5.96 -5.42
CA PHE A 256 -3.40 4.84 -5.90
C PHE A 256 -4.24 3.59 -6.17
N PHE A 257 -5.44 3.50 -5.59
CA PHE A 257 -6.23 2.26 -5.55
C PHE A 257 -7.67 2.41 -6.09
N ALA A 258 -8.07 3.59 -6.59
CA ALA A 258 -9.36 3.71 -7.26
C ALA A 258 -9.21 3.38 -8.76
N PRO A 259 -10.18 2.68 -9.37
CA PRO A 259 -10.11 2.24 -10.76
C PRO A 259 -10.25 3.37 -11.78
N VAL A 260 -10.57 4.59 -11.35
CA VAL A 260 -10.72 5.79 -12.16
C VAL A 260 -9.70 6.80 -11.66
N GLY A 261 -9.05 7.55 -12.56
CA GLY A 261 -8.03 8.56 -12.26
C GLY A 261 -8.56 9.77 -11.49
N ASP A 262 -9.45 9.54 -10.53
CA ASP A 262 -9.97 10.54 -9.61
C ASP A 262 -8.84 11.08 -8.75
N THR A 263 -8.83 12.39 -8.61
CA THR A 263 -7.95 13.07 -7.67
C THR A 263 -8.75 13.50 -6.46
N LEU A 264 -8.18 13.30 -5.27
CA LEU A 264 -8.78 13.86 -4.06
C LEU A 264 -8.38 15.34 -3.96
N PRO A 265 -9.34 16.27 -3.94
CA PRO A 265 -9.03 17.67 -3.72
C PRO A 265 -8.49 17.85 -2.29
N LEU A 266 -7.42 18.62 -2.19
CA LEU A 266 -6.85 19.10 -0.94
C LEU A 266 -7.03 20.61 -0.91
N ARG A 267 -7.66 21.11 0.14
CA ARG A 267 -7.76 22.54 0.43
C ARG A 267 -7.53 22.75 1.91
N VAL A 268 -6.58 23.61 2.24
CA VAL A 268 -6.23 23.97 3.61
C VAL A 268 -5.98 25.46 3.68
N THR A 269 -6.55 26.11 4.68
CA THR A 269 -6.34 27.53 4.97
C THR A 269 -5.81 27.67 6.38
N ALA A 270 -4.85 28.57 6.56
CA ALA A 270 -4.34 28.96 7.86
C ALA A 270 -4.31 30.48 7.96
N HIS A 271 -4.59 31.00 9.16
CA HIS A 271 -4.67 32.44 9.42
C HIS A 271 -3.70 32.83 10.54
N ALA A 272 -3.10 34.00 10.40
CA ALA A 272 -2.29 34.65 11.43
C ALA A 272 -2.67 36.12 11.54
N VAL A 273 -2.56 36.70 12.74
CA VAL A 273 -2.85 38.12 12.97
C VAL A 273 -1.60 38.92 12.63
N GLU A 274 -1.73 39.95 11.78
CA GLU A 274 -0.62 40.83 11.40
C GLU A 274 -0.15 41.63 12.62
N GLU A 275 1.16 41.72 12.81
CA GLU A 275 1.74 42.51 13.88
C GLU A 275 1.56 44.00 13.57
N SER A 276 0.76 44.69 14.39
CA SER A 276 0.52 46.12 14.24
C SER A 276 1.83 46.89 14.42
N ARG A 277 2.29 47.61 13.39
CA ARG A 277 3.41 48.55 13.55
C ARG A 277 3.06 49.55 14.66
N PRO A 278 3.91 49.70 15.70
CA PRO A 278 3.76 50.82 16.61
C PRO A 278 3.92 52.12 15.81
N GLN A 279 2.92 52.99 15.90
CA GLN A 279 2.91 54.32 15.26
C GLN A 279 3.84 55.28 16.00
#